data_AF-A0A254R2G8-F1
#
_entry.id   AF-A0A254R2G8-F1
#
_cell.length_a   1.000
_cell.length_b   1.000
_cell.length_c   1.000
_cell.angle_alpha   90.00
_cell.angle_beta   90.00
_cell.angle_gamma   90.00
#
_symmetry.space_group_name_H-M   'P 1'
#
loop_
_entity.id
_entity.type
_entity.pdbx_description
1 polymer ?
#
loop_
_entity_poly.entity_id
_entity_poly.type
_entity_poly.pdbx_seq_one_letter_code
_entity_poly.pdbx_strand_id
1 'polypeptide(L)'
;MELFAIFGLAIIGGLLIGFDVFDDDDDPEQDVATPEPETPEGPGQPDPSGILFGSGTQVVSGTGGADTFSLTDDSLGLGGAGDDSAELSEDVIFRGGEGDDDILAMNRSEAFGEAGQDTLVSRGNATVHGGSGDDTLTVRDTGLAEGGAGADEITVRGAGTGFGGNGDDMVQAYGETGPGTVSGGDGDDYVSALRGGTASGDAGDDTVVAGNGSTADGGTGNDLAEAIYSPSYDTTLDAATVTGGDGDDTVGAINGGLAQGEAGDDLMYARRMGDPGDPDAAEQRWDIALEGGEGDDTLMFIDSSYSAVYGSDILATGGDGADTFLLSNDVYGQAGMYDFIDTDSGAPTLSPDFPLSADIGTITDFDPAEDMLVIEMSDAEVSPYVVTRTEAVATATGTDLILTAENTEDSNAPVITRTLHVTGATPDDLDGLVMIEDYDHFAAIYRPASAA
;
A
#
# COMPACT_ATOMS: atom_id res chain seq x y z
N MET A 1 12.67 1.69 -18.34
CA MET A 1 11.54 1.09 -19.09
C MET A 1 11.75 -0.41 -19.06
N GLU A 2 10.76 -1.15 -18.58
CA GLU A 2 10.82 -2.55 -18.07
C GLU A 2 11.14 -2.66 -16.56
N LEU A 3 10.15 -2.34 -15.72
CA LEU A 3 9.92 -2.96 -14.40
C LEU A 3 8.48 -2.61 -13.93
N PHE A 4 7.47 -3.14 -14.61
CA PHE A 4 6.07 -3.08 -14.16
C PHE A 4 5.36 -4.34 -14.66
N ALA A 5 5.44 -5.41 -13.87
CA ALA A 5 4.52 -6.55 -13.92
C ALA A 5 4.85 -7.50 -12.77
N ILE A 6 3.81 -8.02 -12.11
CA ILE A 6 3.76 -9.04 -11.02
C ILE A 6 3.70 -8.35 -9.65
N PHE A 7 2.59 -8.24 -8.89
CA PHE A 7 1.25 -8.86 -8.79
C PHE A 7 0.14 -7.76 -8.82
N GLY A 8 -1.19 -7.92 -8.97
CA GLY A 8 -2.09 -9.08 -9.03
C GLY A 8 -3.58 -8.65 -9.06
N LEU A 9 -4.03 -7.99 -10.13
CA LEU A 9 -5.39 -8.02 -10.74
C LEU A 9 -6.69 -7.84 -9.89
N ALA A 10 -7.17 -6.58 -9.83
CA ALA A 10 -8.53 -6.16 -10.21
C ALA A 10 -8.43 -4.76 -10.89
N ILE A 11 -8.21 -4.68 -12.22
CA ILE A 11 -9.14 -4.14 -13.25
C ILE A 11 -10.09 -3.06 -12.68
N ILE A 12 -10.01 -1.75 -13.01
CA ILE A 12 -10.18 -1.12 -14.33
C ILE A 12 -9.44 0.25 -14.38
N GLY A 13 -8.53 0.42 -15.35
CA GLY A 13 -8.63 1.55 -16.29
C GLY A 13 -8.12 2.95 -15.93
N GLY A 14 -7.04 3.12 -15.17
CA GLY A 14 -6.29 4.39 -15.14
C GLY A 14 -5.57 4.63 -16.49
N LEU A 15 -6.17 5.46 -17.35
CA LEU A 15 -5.57 5.92 -18.59
C LEU A 15 -4.37 6.81 -18.26
N LEU A 16 -3.16 6.27 -18.37
CA LEU A 16 -1.92 7.06 -18.48
C LEU A 16 -2.00 7.91 -19.76
N ILE A 17 -2.65 9.08 -19.69
CA ILE A 17 -2.46 10.14 -20.67
C ILE A 17 -1.10 10.74 -20.37
N GLY A 18 -0.13 10.42 -21.23
CA GLY A 18 1.11 11.18 -21.29
C GLY A 18 0.81 12.62 -21.66
N PHE A 19 0.89 13.54 -20.70
CA PHE A 19 1.09 14.94 -20.99
C PHE A 19 2.57 15.17 -21.29
N ASP A 20 2.89 15.10 -22.59
CA ASP A 20 4.09 15.66 -23.19
C ASP A 20 3.85 17.15 -23.46
N VAL A 21 3.90 17.97 -22.41
CA VAL A 21 4.12 19.43 -22.50
C VAL A 21 4.86 19.86 -21.23
N PHE A 22 5.88 20.70 -21.41
CA PHE A 22 6.88 21.18 -20.45
C PHE A 22 8.12 20.28 -20.30
N ASP A 23 8.78 20.04 -21.42
CA ASP A 23 10.21 19.76 -21.48
C ASP A 23 10.97 21.04 -21.06
N ASP A 24 11.72 20.96 -19.96
CA ASP A 24 12.63 21.99 -19.47
C ASP A 24 14.04 21.58 -19.89
N ASP A 25 14.47 22.05 -21.07
CA ASP A 25 15.85 22.29 -21.49
C ASP A 25 16.00 22.19 -23.03
N ASP A 26 15.87 23.32 -23.75
CA ASP A 26 16.67 23.58 -24.96
C ASP A 26 16.55 25.05 -25.41
N ASP A 27 17.50 25.88 -24.96
CA ASP A 27 17.82 27.16 -25.56
C ASP A 27 18.66 26.94 -26.83
N PRO A 28 18.20 27.46 -27.99
CA PRO A 28 19.11 28.29 -28.74
C PRO A 28 18.45 29.58 -29.25
N GLU A 29 18.91 30.69 -28.68
CA GLU A 29 18.87 32.08 -29.14
C GLU A 29 18.25 32.27 -30.54
N GLN A 30 16.98 32.66 -30.58
CA GLN A 30 16.35 33.24 -31.76
C GLN A 30 16.10 34.73 -31.50
N ASP A 31 16.79 35.55 -32.29
CA ASP A 31 16.71 37.00 -32.36
C ASP A 31 15.29 37.44 -32.78
N VAL A 32 14.41 37.69 -31.81
CA VAL A 32 13.05 38.22 -32.05
C VAL A 32 13.05 39.73 -31.77
N ALA A 33 12.67 40.48 -32.80
CA ALA A 33 12.56 41.93 -32.78
C ALA A 33 11.74 42.44 -31.59
N THR A 34 12.26 43.46 -30.91
CA THR A 34 11.59 44.20 -29.83
C THR A 34 10.22 44.72 -30.28
N PRO A 35 9.10 44.31 -29.66
CA PRO A 35 7.81 44.96 -29.89
C PRO A 35 7.82 46.37 -29.27
N GLU A 36 7.16 47.31 -29.96
CA GLU A 36 6.94 48.66 -29.45
C GLU A 36 6.11 48.63 -28.15
N PRO A 37 6.27 49.59 -27.23
CA PRO A 37 5.53 49.59 -25.97
C PRO A 37 4.06 49.93 -26.24
N GLU A 38 3.20 48.91 -26.20
CA GLU A 38 1.74 49.05 -26.18
C GLU A 38 1.32 49.77 -24.88
N THR A 39 0.37 50.68 -25.02
CA THR A 39 -0.24 51.45 -23.93
C THR A 39 -1.03 50.54 -22.97
N PRO A 40 -1.09 50.85 -21.66
CA PRO A 40 -1.81 50.01 -20.71
C PRO A 40 -3.32 50.06 -20.99
N GLU A 41 -3.87 48.92 -21.43
CA GLU A 41 -5.32 48.72 -21.55
C GLU A 41 -5.94 48.55 -20.15
N GLY A 42 -7.19 49.01 -19.99
CA GLY A 42 -7.94 48.94 -18.73
C GLY A 42 -8.38 47.51 -18.39
N PRO A 43 -9.02 47.31 -17.21
CA PRO A 43 -9.30 45.98 -16.70
C PRO A 43 -10.37 45.25 -17.51
N GLY A 44 -10.10 43.98 -17.84
CA GLY A 44 -11.13 42.98 -18.18
C GLY A 44 -11.68 42.99 -19.60
N GLN A 45 -10.87 43.18 -20.65
CA GLN A 45 -11.29 42.82 -22.00
C GLN A 45 -10.51 41.59 -22.51
N PRO A 46 -11.20 40.60 -23.13
CA PRO A 46 -10.56 39.43 -23.70
C PRO A 46 -9.59 39.86 -24.80
N ASP A 47 -8.37 39.29 -24.77
CA ASP A 47 -7.44 39.34 -25.89
C ASP A 47 -8.09 38.65 -27.11
N PRO A 48 -7.77 39.02 -28.37
CA PRO A 48 -8.16 38.25 -29.57
C PRO A 48 -7.90 36.73 -29.50
N SER A 49 -7.11 36.25 -28.55
CA SER A 49 -6.84 34.85 -28.21
C SER A 49 -7.96 34.16 -27.44
N GLY A 50 -8.92 34.90 -26.86
CA GLY A 50 -9.99 34.35 -26.00
C GLY A 50 -9.59 34.14 -24.54
N ILE A 51 -8.38 34.57 -24.14
CA ILE A 51 -7.85 34.41 -22.78
C ILE A 51 -8.22 35.62 -21.92
N LEU A 52 -8.68 35.36 -20.69
CA LEU A 52 -9.01 36.34 -19.67
C LEU A 52 -7.83 36.53 -18.71
N PHE A 53 -7.27 37.75 -18.67
CA PHE A 53 -6.14 38.08 -17.83
C PHE A 53 -6.56 38.87 -16.58
N GLY A 54 -5.94 38.57 -15.45
CA GLY A 54 -6.14 39.30 -14.19
C GLY A 54 -4.85 39.40 -13.37
N SER A 55 -4.64 40.56 -12.75
CA SER A 55 -3.58 40.76 -11.77
C SER A 55 -3.96 41.79 -10.72
N GLY A 56 -3.43 41.64 -9.50
CA GLY A 56 -3.83 42.42 -8.35
C GLY A 56 -5.21 42.00 -7.85
N THR A 57 -5.81 42.82 -6.98
CA THR A 57 -7.14 42.59 -6.38
C THR A 57 -8.34 42.71 -7.36
N GLN A 58 -8.21 42.17 -8.57
CA GLN A 58 -9.22 42.17 -9.61
C GLN A 58 -10.17 40.97 -9.48
N VAL A 59 -11.41 41.17 -9.94
CA VAL A 59 -12.36 40.08 -10.17
C VAL A 59 -12.48 39.89 -11.67
N VAL A 60 -12.21 38.68 -12.14
CA VAL A 60 -12.30 38.27 -13.54
C VAL A 60 -13.39 37.22 -13.65
N SER A 61 -14.31 37.37 -14.59
CA SER A 61 -15.46 36.46 -14.74
C SER A 61 -15.57 35.98 -16.17
N GLY A 62 -15.73 34.68 -16.33
CA GLY A 62 -16.04 34.01 -17.58
C GLY A 62 -17.49 34.19 -17.99
N THR A 63 -17.87 33.39 -18.98
CA THR A 63 -19.15 33.37 -19.63
C THR A 63 -19.93 32.12 -19.20
N GLY A 64 -20.64 31.48 -20.13
CA GLY A 64 -21.40 30.25 -19.83
C GLY A 64 -21.03 29.13 -20.80
N GLY A 65 -19.84 29.20 -21.38
CA GLY A 65 -19.19 28.12 -22.08
C GLY A 65 -17.69 28.25 -21.88
N ALA A 66 -16.92 27.25 -22.30
CA ALA A 66 -15.49 27.15 -22.08
C ALA A 66 -14.70 28.47 -22.23
N ASP A 67 -14.08 28.89 -21.13
CA ASP A 67 -13.24 30.06 -21.00
C ASP A 67 -11.81 29.66 -20.59
N THR A 68 -10.86 30.58 -20.78
CA THR A 68 -9.45 30.35 -20.42
C THR A 68 -8.92 31.51 -19.62
N PHE A 69 -8.32 31.24 -18.45
CA PHE A 69 -7.86 32.24 -17.50
C PHE A 69 -6.35 32.17 -17.29
N SER A 70 -5.73 33.33 -17.16
CA SER A 70 -4.36 33.48 -16.66
C SER A 70 -4.35 34.58 -15.60
N LEU A 71 -4.27 34.17 -14.34
CA LEU A 71 -4.47 35.04 -13.18
C LEU A 71 -3.25 35.05 -12.28
N THR A 72 -2.90 36.23 -11.77
CA THR A 72 -1.83 36.40 -10.79
C THR A 72 -2.21 37.38 -9.67
N ASP A 73 -1.38 37.49 -8.64
CA ASP A 73 -1.36 38.56 -7.62
C ASP A 73 -2.72 38.83 -6.95
N ASP A 74 -3.18 38.05 -5.97
CA ASP A 74 -4.42 38.33 -5.19
C ASP A 74 -5.72 38.46 -6.04
N SER A 75 -5.75 37.96 -7.28
CA SER A 75 -6.96 38.01 -8.13
C SER A 75 -8.02 37.01 -7.69
N LEU A 76 -9.29 37.28 -8.03
CA LEU A 76 -10.40 36.34 -7.96
C LEU A 76 -10.92 36.02 -9.37
N GLY A 77 -10.87 34.76 -9.77
CA GLY A 77 -11.48 34.27 -11.00
C GLY A 77 -12.78 33.51 -10.74
N LEU A 78 -13.74 33.64 -11.65
CA LEU A 78 -15.01 32.92 -11.68
C LEU A 78 -15.20 32.37 -13.10
N GLY A 79 -15.08 31.06 -13.30
CA GLY A 79 -15.27 30.38 -14.58
C GLY A 79 -16.71 30.49 -15.06
N GLY A 80 -17.61 29.88 -14.30
CA GLY A 80 -19.05 30.01 -14.50
C GLY A 80 -19.67 28.70 -14.91
N ALA A 81 -20.04 28.56 -16.17
CA ALA A 81 -20.56 27.30 -16.69
C ALA A 81 -19.77 26.91 -17.95
N GLY A 82 -19.63 25.61 -18.18
CA GLY A 82 -18.82 25.05 -19.25
C GLY A 82 -17.40 24.74 -18.79
N ASP A 83 -16.76 23.85 -19.53
CA ASP A 83 -15.43 23.31 -19.26
C ASP A 83 -14.35 24.41 -19.39
N ASP A 84 -13.88 24.95 -18.27
CA ASP A 84 -12.97 26.07 -18.19
C ASP A 84 -11.52 25.62 -17.96
N SER A 85 -10.56 26.47 -18.32
CA SER A 85 -9.14 26.23 -18.02
C SER A 85 -8.49 27.42 -17.35
N ALA A 86 -7.66 27.19 -16.34
CA ALA A 86 -7.03 28.27 -15.60
C ALA A 86 -5.58 28.00 -15.18
N GLU A 87 -4.71 28.99 -15.38
CA GLU A 87 -3.37 29.05 -14.77
C GLU A 87 -3.35 30.15 -13.70
N LEU A 88 -3.04 29.77 -12.47
CA LEU A 88 -3.11 30.63 -11.29
C LEU A 88 -1.74 30.72 -10.62
N SER A 89 -1.33 31.93 -10.24
CA SER A 89 -0.09 32.13 -9.49
C SER A 89 -0.21 33.27 -8.48
N GLU A 90 0.60 33.25 -7.42
CA GLU A 90 0.74 34.39 -6.49
C GLU A 90 -0.58 34.80 -5.78
N ASP A 91 -1.13 33.90 -4.95
CA ASP A 91 -2.26 34.17 -4.04
C ASP A 91 -3.61 34.37 -4.73
N VAL A 92 -3.84 33.70 -5.86
CA VAL A 92 -5.13 33.78 -6.58
C VAL A 92 -6.15 32.83 -5.99
N ILE A 93 -7.42 33.26 -5.99
CA ILE A 93 -8.57 32.37 -5.74
C ILE A 93 -9.30 32.17 -7.07
N PHE A 94 -9.61 30.92 -7.43
CA PHE A 94 -10.38 30.60 -8.64
C PHE A 94 -11.51 29.63 -8.34
N ARG A 95 -12.69 29.88 -8.91
CA ARG A 95 -13.83 28.96 -8.88
C ARG A 95 -14.16 28.57 -10.32
N GLY A 96 -14.08 27.28 -10.63
CA GLY A 96 -14.39 26.68 -11.92
C GLY A 96 -15.88 26.83 -12.23
N GLY A 97 -16.73 26.12 -11.49
CA GLY A 97 -18.17 26.30 -11.54
C GLY A 97 -18.88 25.03 -11.98
N GLU A 98 -19.76 25.12 -12.96
CA GLU A 98 -20.35 23.94 -13.60
C GLU A 98 -19.52 23.56 -14.83
N GLY A 99 -19.13 22.29 -15.00
CA GLY A 99 -18.35 21.85 -16.16
C GLY A 99 -17.17 21.01 -15.73
N ASP A 100 -16.50 20.36 -16.68
CA ASP A 100 -15.28 19.59 -16.39
C ASP A 100 -14.08 20.54 -16.57
N ASP A 101 -13.48 21.01 -15.47
CA ASP A 101 -12.50 22.11 -15.48
C ASP A 101 -11.02 21.65 -15.37
N ASP A 102 -10.12 22.34 -16.07
CA ASP A 102 -8.67 22.08 -16.08
C ASP A 102 -7.89 23.22 -15.37
N ILE A 103 -7.47 23.02 -14.11
CA ILE A 103 -6.89 24.09 -13.29
C ILE A 103 -5.46 23.78 -12.79
N LEU A 104 -4.52 24.68 -13.08
CA LEU A 104 -3.17 24.67 -12.54
C LEU A 104 -3.00 25.79 -11.49
N ALA A 105 -2.96 25.41 -10.22
CA ALA A 105 -2.76 26.31 -9.09
C ALA A 105 -1.30 26.29 -8.63
N MET A 106 -0.64 27.45 -8.66
CA MET A 106 0.75 27.60 -8.21
C MET A 106 0.87 28.49 -6.97
N ASN A 107 1.99 28.35 -6.26
CA ASN A 107 2.41 29.19 -5.13
C ASN A 107 1.49 29.06 -3.92
N ARG A 108 0.64 30.04 -3.62
CA ARG A 108 -0.31 30.04 -2.50
C ARG A 108 -1.75 30.22 -2.99
N SER A 109 -1.99 29.84 -4.24
CA SER A 109 -3.31 29.97 -4.87
C SER A 109 -4.25 28.88 -4.35
N GLU A 110 -5.54 29.17 -4.41
CA GLU A 110 -6.64 28.30 -4.00
C GLU A 110 -7.58 28.13 -5.20
N ALA A 111 -7.84 26.88 -5.61
CA ALA A 111 -8.72 26.57 -6.73
C ALA A 111 -9.83 25.62 -6.30
N PHE A 112 -11.03 25.86 -6.81
CA PHE A 112 -12.20 25.02 -6.64
C PHE A 112 -12.70 24.60 -8.02
N GLY A 113 -12.80 23.30 -8.31
CA GLY A 113 -13.48 22.79 -9.51
C GLY A 113 -14.99 23.02 -9.42
N GLU A 114 -15.57 22.72 -8.26
CA GLU A 114 -16.99 22.84 -7.91
C GLU A 114 -17.85 21.68 -8.44
N ALA A 115 -18.42 21.73 -9.64
CA ALA A 115 -19.32 20.68 -10.11
C ALA A 115 -18.95 20.18 -11.50
N GLY A 116 -18.52 18.92 -11.59
CA GLY A 116 -18.03 18.32 -12.82
C GLY A 116 -17.02 17.23 -12.52
N GLN A 117 -16.35 16.71 -13.54
CA GLN A 117 -15.16 15.88 -13.36
C GLN A 117 -13.95 16.75 -13.66
N ASP A 118 -13.35 17.30 -12.62
CA ASP A 118 -12.34 18.33 -12.72
C ASP A 118 -10.93 17.74 -12.66
N THR A 119 -9.97 18.39 -13.34
CA THR A 119 -8.55 18.07 -13.28
C THR A 119 -7.78 19.23 -12.65
N LEU A 120 -7.26 19.03 -11.43
CA LEU A 120 -6.59 20.09 -10.67
C LEU A 120 -5.14 19.71 -10.31
N VAL A 121 -4.23 20.66 -10.50
CA VAL A 121 -2.81 20.48 -10.15
C VAL A 121 -2.36 21.58 -9.19
N SER A 122 -1.89 21.18 -8.02
CA SER A 122 -1.21 22.02 -7.05
C SER A 122 0.31 21.96 -7.20
N ARG A 123 0.95 23.13 -7.36
CA ARG A 123 2.41 23.33 -7.28
C ARG A 123 2.77 24.35 -6.19
N GLY A 124 3.87 24.12 -5.49
CA GLY A 124 4.25 24.90 -4.31
C GLY A 124 3.35 24.60 -3.11
N ASN A 125 2.77 25.64 -2.50
CA ASN A 125 1.85 25.55 -1.36
C ASN A 125 0.40 25.85 -1.77
N ALA A 126 0.01 25.51 -3.00
CA ALA A 126 -1.33 25.77 -3.48
C ALA A 126 -2.32 24.74 -2.91
N THR A 127 -3.58 25.14 -2.81
CA THR A 127 -4.69 24.29 -2.39
C THR A 127 -5.64 24.10 -3.56
N VAL A 128 -6.06 22.87 -3.80
CA VAL A 128 -7.04 22.52 -4.83
C VAL A 128 -8.17 21.71 -4.21
N HIS A 129 -9.41 22.02 -4.58
CA HIS A 129 -10.61 21.32 -4.17
C HIS A 129 -11.34 20.85 -5.42
N GLY A 130 -11.62 19.55 -5.54
CA GLY A 130 -12.37 18.98 -6.67
C GLY A 130 -13.81 19.48 -6.60
N GLY A 131 -14.54 19.05 -5.57
CA GLY A 131 -15.89 19.51 -5.28
C GLY A 131 -16.88 18.37 -5.36
N SER A 132 -17.67 18.32 -6.42
CA SER A 132 -18.64 17.27 -6.65
C SER A 132 -18.50 16.68 -8.04
N GLY A 133 -18.45 15.36 -8.11
CA GLY A 133 -18.12 14.59 -9.31
C GLY A 133 -16.80 13.84 -9.09
N ASP A 134 -16.40 13.06 -10.08
CA ASP A 134 -15.22 12.18 -9.97
C ASP A 134 -14.00 12.95 -10.48
N ASP A 135 -13.20 13.50 -9.57
CA ASP A 135 -12.15 14.47 -9.86
C ASP A 135 -10.75 13.83 -9.92
N THR A 136 -9.81 14.47 -10.62
CA THR A 136 -8.39 14.07 -10.66
C THR A 136 -7.49 15.19 -10.12
N LEU A 137 -6.85 14.95 -8.97
CA LEU A 137 -6.05 15.94 -8.26
C LEU A 137 -4.59 15.51 -8.15
N THR A 138 -3.66 16.44 -8.40
CA THR A 138 -2.21 16.18 -8.23
C THR A 138 -1.54 17.25 -7.38
N VAL A 139 -0.84 16.84 -6.32
CA VAL A 139 0.02 17.70 -5.49
C VAL A 139 1.49 17.40 -5.78
N ARG A 140 2.26 18.39 -6.26
CA ARG A 140 3.68 18.17 -6.59
C ARG A 140 4.67 18.45 -5.46
N ASP A 141 4.36 19.42 -4.60
CA ASP A 141 5.27 19.90 -3.55
C ASP A 141 4.64 19.75 -2.16
N THR A 142 4.33 20.85 -1.48
CA THR A 142 3.79 20.93 -0.11
C THR A 142 2.35 21.45 -0.09
N GLY A 143 1.65 21.28 -1.21
CA GLY A 143 0.27 21.71 -1.38
C GLY A 143 -0.75 20.79 -0.72
N LEU A 144 -2.01 21.11 -0.91
CA LEU A 144 -3.16 20.38 -0.40
C LEU A 144 -4.12 20.06 -1.55
N ALA A 145 -4.66 18.84 -1.57
CA ALA A 145 -5.76 18.42 -2.41
C ALA A 145 -6.90 17.88 -1.53
N GLU A 146 -8.13 18.28 -1.84
CA GLU A 146 -9.38 17.75 -1.27
C GLU A 146 -10.27 17.32 -2.44
N GLY A 147 -10.58 16.04 -2.59
CA GLY A 147 -11.41 15.52 -3.67
C GLY A 147 -12.85 16.02 -3.53
N GLY A 148 -13.51 15.65 -2.45
CA GLY A 148 -14.81 16.19 -2.06
C GLY A 148 -15.90 15.13 -2.04
N ALA A 149 -16.74 15.09 -3.06
CA ALA A 149 -17.81 14.10 -3.17
C ALA A 149 -17.80 13.48 -4.56
N GLY A 150 -17.56 12.18 -4.63
CA GLY A 150 -17.34 11.46 -5.89
C GLY A 150 -16.34 10.35 -5.68
N ALA A 151 -15.96 9.65 -6.74
CA ALA A 151 -14.82 8.73 -6.70
C ALA A 151 -13.60 9.46 -7.27
N ASP A 152 -12.75 10.01 -6.40
CA ASP A 152 -11.66 10.91 -6.73
C ASP A 152 -10.32 10.18 -6.88
N GLU A 153 -9.48 10.63 -7.82
CA GLU A 153 -8.09 10.17 -7.98
C GLU A 153 -7.11 11.25 -7.52
N ILE A 154 -6.41 10.99 -6.41
CA ILE A 154 -5.50 11.97 -5.80
C ILE A 154 -4.06 11.43 -5.75
N THR A 155 -3.15 12.15 -6.38
CA THR A 155 -1.71 11.84 -6.38
C THR A 155 -0.91 12.92 -5.65
N VAL A 156 -0.28 12.56 -4.54
CA VAL A 156 0.68 13.38 -3.78
C VAL A 156 2.12 12.92 -4.09
N ARG A 157 2.88 13.73 -4.82
CA ARG A 157 4.27 13.42 -5.17
C ARG A 157 5.27 13.88 -4.12
N GLY A 158 5.03 15.03 -3.49
CA GLY A 158 5.93 15.64 -2.52
C GLY A 158 5.48 15.48 -1.07
N ALA A 159 5.97 16.38 -0.21
CA ALA A 159 5.56 16.47 1.20
C ALA A 159 4.22 17.20 1.39
N GLY A 160 3.25 16.90 0.52
CA GLY A 160 1.93 17.51 0.49
C GLY A 160 0.89 16.66 1.22
N THR A 161 -0.36 17.09 1.12
CA THR A 161 -1.50 16.40 1.73
C THR A 161 -2.61 16.17 0.70
N GLY A 162 -3.25 15.01 0.76
CA GLY A 162 -4.42 14.66 -0.05
C GLY A 162 -5.51 14.03 0.80
N PHE A 163 -6.76 14.45 0.58
CA PHE A 163 -7.95 13.89 1.24
C PHE A 163 -8.96 13.52 0.15
N GLY A 164 -9.40 12.27 0.09
CA GLY A 164 -10.42 11.80 -0.85
C GLY A 164 -11.75 12.51 -0.61
N GLY A 165 -12.37 12.26 0.54
CA GLY A 165 -13.57 12.95 0.96
C GLY A 165 -14.72 11.98 1.18
N ASN A 166 -15.78 12.05 0.38
CA ASN A 166 -16.88 11.09 0.43
C ASN A 166 -16.96 10.36 -0.92
N GLY A 167 -17.05 9.05 -0.88
CA GLY A 167 -17.07 8.18 -2.05
C GLY A 167 -15.85 7.28 -2.07
N ASP A 168 -15.78 6.39 -3.05
CA ASP A 168 -14.74 5.36 -3.10
C ASP A 168 -13.54 5.93 -3.88
N ASP A 169 -12.53 6.41 -3.14
CA ASP A 169 -11.42 7.22 -3.63
C ASP A 169 -10.13 6.42 -3.84
N MET A 170 -9.24 6.96 -4.67
CA MET A 170 -7.87 6.45 -4.86
C MET A 170 -6.85 7.52 -4.49
N VAL A 171 -6.22 7.39 -3.32
CA VAL A 171 -5.34 8.43 -2.75
C VAL A 171 -3.91 7.88 -2.53
N GLN A 172 -2.92 8.45 -3.21
CA GLN A 172 -1.54 7.92 -3.21
C GLN A 172 -0.47 8.97 -2.90
N ALA A 173 0.41 8.69 -1.95
CA ALA A 173 1.60 9.47 -1.62
C ALA A 173 2.90 8.74 -2.02
N TYR A 174 3.67 9.31 -2.96
CA TYR A 174 4.91 8.71 -3.47
C TYR A 174 6.17 9.11 -2.71
N GLY A 175 6.14 10.25 -2.01
CA GLY A 175 7.25 10.75 -1.23
C GLY A 175 8.53 11.08 -2.02
N GLU A 176 8.40 11.58 -3.25
CA GLU A 176 9.52 11.89 -4.16
C GLU A 176 10.45 12.97 -3.61
N THR A 177 9.91 13.97 -2.91
CA THR A 177 10.66 15.11 -2.34
C THR A 177 10.51 15.24 -0.82
N GLY A 178 9.74 14.36 -0.18
CA GLY A 178 9.52 14.30 1.27
C GLY A 178 8.22 13.55 1.60
N PRO A 179 7.98 13.19 2.87
CA PRO A 179 6.86 12.36 3.27
C PRO A 179 5.51 13.08 3.07
N GLY A 180 4.60 12.44 2.35
CA GLY A 180 3.23 12.92 2.16
C GLY A 180 2.27 12.36 3.21
N THR A 181 1.12 13.02 3.37
CA THR A 181 0.02 12.56 4.23
C THR A 181 -1.23 12.41 3.38
N VAL A 182 -1.85 11.24 3.41
CA VAL A 182 -3.04 10.94 2.62
C VAL A 182 -4.12 10.28 3.47
N SER A 183 -5.38 10.58 3.17
CA SER A 183 -6.54 9.94 3.79
C SER A 183 -7.64 9.71 2.73
N GLY A 184 -8.32 8.57 2.83
CA GLY A 184 -9.45 8.19 1.98
C GLY A 184 -10.68 9.01 2.34
N GLY A 185 -11.25 8.76 3.52
CA GLY A 185 -12.37 9.53 4.06
C GLY A 185 -13.56 8.63 4.35
N ASP A 186 -14.76 9.03 3.94
CA ASP A 186 -15.95 8.18 4.04
C ASP A 186 -16.11 7.41 2.71
N GLY A 187 -15.98 6.09 2.68
CA GLY A 187 -16.09 5.29 1.45
C GLY A 187 -15.21 4.04 1.50
N ASP A 188 -15.31 3.16 0.49
CA ASP A 188 -14.41 2.01 0.39
C ASP A 188 -13.19 2.39 -0.48
N ASP A 189 -12.10 2.82 0.16
CA ASP A 189 -11.00 3.54 -0.47
C ASP A 189 -9.78 2.66 -0.79
N TYR A 190 -8.95 3.15 -1.73
CA TYR A 190 -7.57 2.69 -1.88
C TYR A 190 -6.61 3.81 -1.46
N VAL A 191 -5.87 3.59 -0.37
CA VAL A 191 -4.94 4.59 0.19
C VAL A 191 -3.53 4.02 0.28
N SER A 192 -2.53 4.75 -0.23
CA SER A 192 -1.15 4.28 -0.15
C SER A 192 -0.14 5.38 0.17
N ALA A 193 0.81 5.10 1.03
CA ALA A 193 1.90 6.02 1.36
C ALA A 193 3.26 5.31 1.30
N LEU A 194 4.22 5.97 0.65
CA LEU A 194 5.59 5.48 0.48
C LEU A 194 6.60 6.45 1.08
N ARG A 195 7.82 5.94 1.35
CA ARG A 195 9.01 6.73 1.71
C ARG A 195 8.82 7.63 2.94
N GLY A 196 8.26 7.08 4.02
CA GLY A 196 8.05 7.83 5.26
C GLY A 196 6.71 8.56 5.35
N GLY A 197 5.81 8.32 4.39
CA GLY A 197 4.48 8.94 4.38
C GLY A 197 3.53 8.33 5.40
N THR A 198 2.34 8.91 5.48
CA THR A 198 1.23 8.43 6.31
C THR A 198 -0.02 8.25 5.45
N ALA A 199 -0.70 7.12 5.62
CA ALA A 199 -1.99 6.80 5.01
C ALA A 199 -3.04 6.50 6.09
N SER A 200 -4.30 6.83 5.82
CA SER A 200 -5.48 6.48 6.62
C SER A 200 -6.60 6.09 5.66
N GLY A 201 -7.25 4.94 5.84
CA GLY A 201 -8.49 4.61 5.12
C GLY A 201 -9.65 5.48 5.62
N ASP A 202 -9.71 5.61 6.95
CA ASP A 202 -10.74 6.32 7.73
C ASP A 202 -12.00 5.48 7.93
N ALA A 203 -13.07 5.64 7.13
CA ALA A 203 -14.32 4.94 7.38
C ALA A 203 -14.86 4.24 6.13
N GLY A 204 -14.89 2.91 6.17
CA GLY A 204 -15.35 2.04 5.09
C GLY A 204 -14.51 0.77 5.06
N ASP A 205 -14.76 -0.13 4.11
CA ASP A 205 -13.93 -1.33 3.95
C ASP A 205 -12.75 -1.02 3.00
N ASP A 206 -11.64 -0.58 3.55
CA ASP A 206 -10.54 0.06 2.82
C ASP A 206 -9.42 -0.90 2.39
N THR A 207 -8.61 -0.48 1.42
CA THR A 207 -7.30 -1.07 1.14
C THR A 207 -6.20 -0.05 1.40
N VAL A 208 -5.41 -0.28 2.45
CA VAL A 208 -4.33 0.62 2.87
C VAL A 208 -2.95 -0.01 2.73
N VAL A 209 -2.00 0.73 2.13
CA VAL A 209 -0.65 0.22 1.85
C VAL A 209 0.43 1.18 2.34
N ALA A 210 1.35 0.66 3.16
CA ALA A 210 2.51 1.40 3.66
C ALA A 210 3.82 0.85 3.07
N GLY A 211 4.58 1.70 2.36
CA GLY A 211 5.94 1.38 1.89
C GLY A 211 7.02 1.72 2.93
N ASN A 212 8.30 1.51 2.60
CA ASN A 212 9.45 1.78 3.51
C ASN A 212 9.29 3.07 4.35
N GLY A 213 9.46 2.93 5.66
CA GLY A 213 9.37 3.99 6.67
C GLY A 213 7.99 4.59 6.90
N SER A 214 6.97 4.12 6.18
CA SER A 214 5.63 4.71 6.18
C SER A 214 4.72 4.04 7.20
N THR A 215 3.65 4.73 7.56
CA THR A 215 2.60 4.21 8.45
C THR A 215 1.27 4.20 7.70
N ALA A 216 0.47 3.15 7.84
CA ALA A 216 -0.93 3.15 7.43
C ALA A 216 -1.85 2.63 8.54
N ASP A 217 -3.09 3.09 8.50
CA ASP A 217 -4.18 2.74 9.42
C ASP A 217 -5.42 2.54 8.55
N GLY A 218 -6.11 1.40 8.67
CA GLY A 218 -7.35 1.12 7.94
C GLY A 218 -8.46 2.04 8.43
N GLY A 219 -8.67 2.05 9.75
CA GLY A 219 -9.59 2.98 10.40
C GLY A 219 -10.77 2.23 10.98
N THR A 220 -11.98 2.42 10.45
CA THR A 220 -13.16 1.64 10.86
C THR A 220 -13.76 0.92 9.67
N GLY A 221 -14.03 -0.37 9.79
CA GLY A 221 -14.51 -1.21 8.68
C GLY A 221 -13.74 -2.51 8.66
N ASN A 222 -13.92 -3.33 7.63
CA ASN A 222 -13.13 -4.56 7.46
C ASN A 222 -12.08 -4.32 6.38
N ASP A 223 -10.88 -3.99 6.81
CA ASP A 223 -9.84 -3.41 5.98
C ASP A 223 -8.82 -4.46 5.50
N LEU A 224 -8.17 -4.14 4.38
CA LEU A 224 -6.94 -4.81 3.95
C LEU A 224 -5.76 -3.87 4.15
N ALA A 225 -4.91 -4.17 5.13
CA ALA A 225 -3.77 -3.34 5.49
C ALA A 225 -2.42 -4.05 5.22
N GLU A 226 -1.61 -3.54 4.28
CA GLU A 226 -0.34 -4.17 3.89
C GLU A 226 0.88 -3.26 4.12
N ALA A 227 1.79 -3.70 5.00
CA ALA A 227 3.15 -3.18 5.11
C ALA A 227 4.03 -3.83 4.04
N ILE A 228 4.65 -3.05 3.17
CA ILE A 228 5.54 -3.54 2.11
C ILE A 228 6.92 -2.89 2.27
N TYR A 229 7.89 -3.70 2.67
CA TYR A 229 9.28 -3.32 2.54
C TYR A 229 9.84 -3.73 1.17
N SER A 230 10.50 -2.80 0.48
CA SER A 230 11.22 -3.06 -0.76
C SER A 230 12.66 -2.56 -0.68
N PRO A 231 13.69 -3.43 -0.78
CA PRO A 231 15.09 -3.03 -0.76
C PRO A 231 15.51 -2.25 -2.01
N SER A 232 14.69 -2.27 -3.06
CA SER A 232 14.89 -1.44 -4.25
C SER A 232 14.55 0.05 -4.00
N TYR A 233 13.87 0.33 -2.89
CA TYR A 233 13.58 1.66 -2.37
C TYR A 233 14.50 1.94 -1.18
N ASP A 234 14.69 3.23 -0.88
CA ASP A 234 15.66 3.76 0.08
C ASP A 234 15.85 2.87 1.33
N THR A 235 17.00 2.21 1.42
CA THR A 235 17.35 1.27 2.49
C THR A 235 17.77 1.96 3.79
N THR A 236 17.73 3.30 3.82
CA THR A 236 17.95 4.09 5.04
C THR A 236 16.67 4.27 5.87
N LEU A 237 15.52 3.90 5.32
CA LEU A 237 14.23 3.98 5.99
C LEU A 237 13.94 2.67 6.75
N ASP A 238 13.27 2.83 7.88
CA ASP A 238 12.81 1.71 8.70
C ASP A 238 11.74 0.88 7.96
N ALA A 239 11.38 -0.28 8.52
CA ALA A 239 10.26 -1.06 8.01
C ALA A 239 8.93 -0.29 8.16
N ALA A 240 7.95 -0.61 7.33
CA ALA A 240 6.63 0.00 7.40
C ALA A 240 5.85 -0.52 8.63
N THR A 241 4.89 0.27 9.08
CA THR A 241 3.91 -0.13 10.10
C THR A 241 2.51 -0.02 9.51
N VAL A 242 1.70 -1.05 9.71
CA VAL A 242 0.27 -1.02 9.36
C VAL A 242 -0.58 -1.44 10.55
N THR A 243 -1.77 -0.88 10.60
CA THR A 243 -2.81 -1.15 11.58
C THR A 243 -4.11 -1.41 10.81
N GLY A 244 -4.88 -2.43 11.20
CA GLY A 244 -6.23 -2.68 10.70
C GLY A 244 -7.17 -1.59 11.20
N GLY A 245 -7.41 -1.56 12.51
CA GLY A 245 -8.22 -0.54 13.17
C GLY A 245 -9.38 -1.17 13.93
N ASP A 246 -10.57 -0.56 13.84
CA ASP A 246 -11.80 -1.15 14.38
C ASP A 246 -12.50 -1.97 13.27
N GLY A 247 -12.61 -3.29 13.43
CA GLY A 247 -13.36 -4.20 12.57
C GLY A 247 -12.62 -5.51 12.34
N ASP A 248 -13.18 -6.41 11.51
CA ASP A 248 -12.56 -7.73 11.27
C ASP A 248 -11.61 -7.62 10.06
N ASP A 249 -10.34 -7.32 10.32
CA ASP A 249 -9.38 -6.89 9.31
C ASP A 249 -8.52 -8.02 8.73
N THR A 250 -7.87 -7.74 7.61
CA THR A 250 -6.79 -8.57 7.06
C THR A 250 -5.51 -7.76 7.00
N VAL A 251 -4.57 -8.07 7.88
CA VAL A 251 -3.36 -7.25 8.09
C VAL A 251 -2.10 -8.05 7.78
N GLY A 252 -1.29 -7.52 6.87
CA GLY A 252 -0.13 -8.19 6.29
C GLY A 252 1.17 -7.43 6.46
N ALA A 253 2.24 -8.13 6.83
CA ALA A 253 3.61 -7.60 6.75
C ALA A 253 4.43 -8.35 5.69
N ILE A 254 4.84 -7.65 4.63
CA ILE A 254 5.60 -8.18 3.50
C ILE A 254 7.06 -7.68 3.57
N ASN A 255 7.99 -8.63 3.62
CA ASN A 255 9.44 -8.38 3.71
C ASN A 255 9.86 -7.59 4.96
N GLY A 256 9.11 -7.62 6.05
CA GLY A 256 9.42 -6.88 7.28
C GLY A 256 8.38 -5.80 7.59
N GLY A 257 8.24 -5.48 8.87
CA GLY A 257 7.29 -4.48 9.36
C GLY A 257 6.54 -4.94 10.60
N LEU A 258 5.75 -4.01 11.13
CA LEU A 258 4.78 -4.26 12.19
C LEU A 258 3.39 -4.27 11.57
N ALA A 259 2.62 -5.32 11.83
CA ALA A 259 1.22 -5.45 11.49
C ALA A 259 0.43 -5.60 12.80
N GLN A 260 -0.53 -4.70 13.02
CA GLN A 260 -1.43 -4.70 14.18
C GLN A 260 -2.88 -4.84 13.68
N GLY A 261 -3.67 -5.73 14.26
CA GLY A 261 -5.10 -5.85 14.00
C GLY A 261 -5.89 -4.75 14.69
N GLU A 262 -5.65 -4.60 16.01
CA GLU A 262 -6.38 -3.73 16.94
C GLU A 262 -7.70 -4.35 17.41
N ALA A 263 -8.88 -3.87 16.99
CA ALA A 263 -10.14 -4.31 17.58
C ALA A 263 -11.02 -5.06 16.58
N GLY A 264 -11.22 -6.36 16.78
CA GLY A 264 -12.05 -7.21 15.94
C GLY A 264 -11.44 -8.60 15.79
N ASP A 265 -12.09 -9.48 15.04
CA ASP A 265 -11.56 -10.83 14.81
C ASP A 265 -10.66 -10.81 13.56
N ASP A 266 -9.36 -10.56 13.72
CA ASP A 266 -8.45 -10.21 12.64
C ASP A 266 -7.74 -11.41 12.00
N LEU A 267 -7.38 -11.27 10.72
CA LEU A 267 -6.48 -12.16 10.03
C LEU A 267 -5.11 -11.51 9.81
N MET A 268 -4.12 -11.97 10.57
CA MET A 268 -2.75 -11.50 10.48
C MET A 268 -1.90 -12.44 9.62
N TYR A 269 -1.08 -11.90 8.72
CA TYR A 269 -0.10 -12.70 8.00
C TYR A 269 1.25 -12.02 7.81
N ALA A 270 2.29 -12.84 7.89
CA ALA A 270 3.64 -12.45 7.51
C ALA A 270 3.98 -13.09 6.16
N ARG A 271 4.54 -12.33 5.21
CA ARG A 271 5.03 -12.88 3.95
C ARG A 271 6.42 -12.39 3.62
N ARG A 272 7.25 -13.29 3.09
CA ARG A 272 8.58 -12.94 2.58
C ARG A 272 8.66 -13.14 1.07
N MET A 273 8.82 -12.04 0.35
CA MET A 273 9.15 -11.96 -1.07
C MET A 273 10.63 -11.59 -1.23
N GLY A 274 11.53 -12.53 -0.97
CA GLY A 274 12.96 -12.28 -1.18
C GLY A 274 13.31 -12.12 -2.66
N ASP A 275 14.18 -11.16 -2.99
CA ASP A 275 14.99 -11.22 -4.22
C ASP A 275 16.08 -12.29 -4.01
N PRO A 276 16.05 -13.42 -4.73
CA PRO A 276 17.08 -14.45 -4.64
C PRO A 276 18.48 -13.95 -5.03
N GLY A 277 18.58 -12.75 -5.62
CA GLY A 277 19.81 -12.14 -6.11
C GLY A 277 20.43 -11.06 -5.23
N ASP A 278 19.80 -10.64 -4.12
CA ASP A 278 20.33 -9.56 -3.28
C ASP A 278 21.46 -10.05 -2.35
N PRO A 279 22.74 -9.67 -2.60
CA PRO A 279 23.86 -10.06 -1.75
C PRO A 279 23.82 -9.42 -0.35
N ASP A 280 23.02 -8.35 -0.16
CA ASP A 280 22.87 -7.62 1.10
C ASP A 280 21.65 -8.09 1.92
N ALA A 281 20.88 -9.07 1.43
CA ALA A 281 19.79 -9.72 2.17
C ALA A 281 20.29 -10.48 3.42
N ALA A 282 21.61 -10.67 3.56
CA ALA A 282 22.23 -11.36 4.68
C ALA A 282 22.48 -10.49 5.93
N GLU A 283 22.38 -9.17 5.81
CA GLU A 283 22.52 -8.25 6.95
C GLU A 283 21.18 -7.70 7.47
N GLN A 284 20.10 -7.95 6.73
CA GLN A 284 18.75 -7.47 7.06
C GLN A 284 18.01 -8.55 7.85
N ARG A 285 17.95 -8.39 9.19
CA ARG A 285 16.94 -9.08 9.99
C ARG A 285 15.61 -8.42 9.72
N TRP A 286 14.72 -9.19 9.13
CA TRP A 286 13.33 -8.77 8.91
C TRP A 286 12.56 -9.18 10.15
N ASP A 287 12.68 -8.37 11.19
CA ASP A 287 11.86 -8.54 12.38
C ASP A 287 10.42 -8.22 11.92
N ILE A 288 9.60 -9.26 11.82
CA ILE A 288 8.17 -9.12 11.55
C ILE A 288 7.47 -9.28 12.88
N ALA A 289 6.65 -8.31 13.24
CA ALA A 289 5.77 -8.40 14.38
C ALA A 289 4.32 -8.43 13.89
N LEU A 290 3.59 -9.45 14.34
CA LEU A 290 2.15 -9.59 14.18
C LEU A 290 1.54 -9.44 15.58
N GLU A 291 0.63 -8.49 15.73
CA GLU A 291 -0.11 -8.24 16.96
C GLU A 291 -1.60 -8.27 16.60
N GLY A 292 -2.35 -9.25 17.12
CA GLY A 292 -3.80 -9.38 16.85
C GLY A 292 -4.55 -8.23 17.48
N GLY A 293 -4.76 -8.27 18.80
CA GLY A 293 -5.33 -7.15 19.55
C GLY A 293 -6.47 -7.60 20.46
N GLU A 294 -7.62 -6.91 20.41
CA GLU A 294 -8.86 -7.34 21.06
C GLU A 294 -9.70 -8.15 20.06
N GLY A 295 -9.97 -9.43 20.33
CA GLY A 295 -10.81 -10.27 19.46
C GLY A 295 -10.25 -11.68 19.30
N ASP A 296 -10.98 -12.56 18.61
CA ASP A 296 -10.52 -13.93 18.36
C ASP A 296 -9.70 -13.95 17.05
N ASP A 297 -8.39 -13.70 17.13
CA ASP A 297 -7.55 -13.45 15.97
C ASP A 297 -6.98 -14.72 15.34
N THR A 298 -6.62 -14.65 14.05
CA THR A 298 -5.87 -15.69 13.35
C THR A 298 -4.52 -15.18 12.88
N LEU A 299 -3.44 -15.68 13.47
CA LEU A 299 -2.08 -15.29 13.14
C LEU A 299 -1.39 -16.38 12.31
N MET A 300 -1.17 -16.07 11.03
CA MET A 300 -0.64 -17.00 10.04
C MET A 300 0.87 -16.81 9.80
N PHE A 301 1.61 -17.87 10.00
CA PHE A 301 3.03 -17.95 9.69
C PHE A 301 3.21 -18.51 8.26
N ILE A 302 3.51 -17.65 7.30
CA ILE A 302 3.81 -18.02 5.91
C ILE A 302 5.30 -17.77 5.63
N ASP A 303 6.08 -18.84 5.48
CA ASP A 303 7.46 -18.72 4.98
C ASP A 303 7.53 -19.10 3.49
N SER A 304 7.14 -18.16 2.62
CA SER A 304 7.21 -18.33 1.16
C SER A 304 8.61 -18.12 0.57
N SER A 305 9.67 -18.10 1.38
CA SER A 305 10.97 -17.61 0.90
C SER A 305 11.76 -18.65 0.08
N TYR A 306 12.11 -18.26 -1.15
CA TYR A 306 13.04 -18.98 -2.05
C TYR A 306 14.50 -18.89 -1.58
N SER A 307 14.80 -18.10 -0.53
CA SER A 307 16.16 -17.65 -0.18
C SER A 307 16.60 -18.05 1.23
N ALA A 308 16.91 -19.34 1.36
CA ALA A 308 18.17 -19.92 1.81
C ALA A 308 18.92 -19.57 3.12
N VAL A 309 18.77 -18.41 3.76
CA VAL A 309 19.85 -17.99 4.68
C VAL A 309 19.46 -17.78 6.14
N TYR A 310 18.22 -17.40 6.48
CA TYR A 310 17.88 -17.07 7.87
C TYR A 310 16.43 -17.42 8.19
N GLY A 311 16.22 -17.97 9.39
CA GLY A 311 14.89 -18.19 9.96
C GLY A 311 14.10 -16.89 10.02
N SER A 312 12.79 -16.98 9.91
CA SER A 312 11.90 -15.85 10.10
C SER A 312 11.83 -15.58 11.61
N ASP A 313 12.42 -14.47 12.06
CA ASP A 313 12.22 -13.97 13.43
C ASP A 313 10.81 -13.32 13.49
N ILE A 314 9.75 -14.07 13.15
CA ILE A 314 8.36 -13.62 13.30
C ILE A 314 8.05 -13.63 14.80
N LEU A 315 7.59 -12.51 15.31
CA LEU A 315 7.02 -12.36 16.63
C LEU A 315 5.50 -12.28 16.47
N ALA A 316 4.76 -13.23 17.02
CA ALA A 316 3.31 -13.22 17.01
C ALA A 316 2.78 -13.08 18.44
N THR A 317 1.88 -12.14 18.64
CA THR A 317 1.16 -11.88 19.88
C THR A 317 -0.31 -11.89 19.54
N GLY A 318 -1.09 -12.79 20.15
CA GLY A 318 -2.52 -12.90 19.91
C GLY A 318 -3.27 -11.71 20.47
N GLY A 319 -3.13 -11.49 21.78
CA GLY A 319 -3.78 -10.39 22.49
C GLY A 319 -4.88 -10.88 23.44
N ASP A 320 -5.97 -10.13 23.51
CA ASP A 320 -7.15 -10.44 24.31
C ASP A 320 -8.16 -11.22 23.45
N GLY A 321 -8.29 -12.53 23.65
CA GLY A 321 -9.28 -13.34 22.92
C GLY A 321 -8.92 -14.82 22.87
N ALA A 322 -9.63 -15.58 22.04
CA ALA A 322 -9.29 -16.97 21.77
C ALA A 322 -8.61 -17.09 20.40
N ASP A 323 -7.28 -16.98 20.41
CA ASP A 323 -6.51 -16.79 19.18
C ASP A 323 -6.11 -18.10 18.51
N THR A 324 -5.95 -18.05 17.20
CA THR A 324 -5.50 -19.17 16.37
C THR A 324 -4.15 -18.86 15.74
N PHE A 325 -3.11 -19.55 16.18
CA PHE A 325 -1.80 -19.52 15.55
C PHE A 325 -1.71 -20.62 14.50
N LEU A 326 -1.63 -20.23 13.22
CA LEU A 326 -1.64 -21.15 12.08
C LEU A 326 -0.27 -21.24 11.41
N LEU A 327 0.30 -22.44 11.40
CA LEU A 327 1.51 -22.75 10.64
C LEU A 327 1.10 -23.30 9.29
N SER A 328 1.35 -22.53 8.23
CA SER A 328 0.97 -22.92 6.87
C SER A 328 1.85 -24.03 6.29
N ASN A 329 1.30 -24.79 5.34
CA ASN A 329 2.05 -25.80 4.58
C ASN A 329 3.24 -25.22 3.79
N ASP A 330 3.21 -23.93 3.45
CA ASP A 330 4.29 -23.19 2.78
C ASP A 330 5.61 -23.24 3.57
N VAL A 331 5.54 -23.38 4.89
CA VAL A 331 6.70 -23.51 5.78
C VAL A 331 7.52 -24.79 5.50
N TYR A 332 6.90 -25.81 4.87
CA TYR A 332 7.49 -27.14 4.66
C TYR A 332 7.66 -27.55 3.19
N GLY A 333 7.05 -26.85 2.22
CA GLY A 333 7.31 -27.09 0.81
C GLY A 333 6.31 -26.46 -0.15
N GLN A 334 6.71 -25.36 -0.79
CA GLN A 334 5.93 -24.74 -1.86
C GLN A 334 6.04 -25.50 -3.20
N ALA A 335 4.96 -25.46 -3.98
CA ALA A 335 4.90 -25.92 -5.37
C ALA A 335 5.86 -25.18 -6.34
N GLY A 336 6.38 -24.00 -5.95
CA GLY A 336 7.38 -23.23 -6.71
C GLY A 336 8.85 -23.50 -6.31
N MET A 337 9.09 -24.30 -5.28
CA MET A 337 10.42 -24.58 -4.73
C MET A 337 11.10 -25.82 -5.33
N TYR A 338 10.41 -26.51 -6.23
CA TYR A 338 10.98 -27.58 -7.03
C TYR A 338 11.58 -26.98 -8.30
N ASP A 339 12.89 -27.20 -8.48
CA ASP A 339 13.51 -26.93 -9.76
C ASP A 339 12.89 -27.89 -10.80
N PHE A 340 12.08 -27.36 -11.72
CA PHE A 340 11.50 -28.15 -12.82
C PHE A 340 12.57 -28.59 -13.85
N ILE A 341 13.86 -28.38 -13.59
CA ILE A 341 14.96 -28.86 -14.44
C ILE A 341 15.23 -30.34 -14.15
N ASP A 342 14.44 -31.21 -14.77
CA ASP A 342 14.94 -32.31 -15.63
C ASP A 342 13.73 -33.10 -16.18
N THR A 343 13.31 -32.79 -17.41
CA THR A 343 12.25 -33.52 -18.11
C THR A 343 12.60 -34.97 -18.48
N ASP A 344 13.78 -35.49 -18.12
CA ASP A 344 14.23 -36.82 -18.53
C ASP A 344 14.64 -37.79 -17.39
N SER A 345 14.59 -37.47 -16.08
CA SER A 345 15.08 -38.47 -15.09
C SER A 345 14.58 -38.60 -13.63
N GLY A 346 13.80 -37.71 -12.99
CA GLY A 346 13.50 -37.95 -11.56
C GLY A 346 12.56 -36.97 -10.89
N ALA A 347 12.05 -37.38 -9.72
CA ALA A 347 11.12 -36.65 -8.88
C ALA A 347 11.60 -35.21 -8.53
N PRO A 348 10.67 -34.30 -8.19
CA PRO A 348 10.99 -32.95 -7.71
C PRO A 348 12.11 -32.96 -6.65
N THR A 349 13.19 -32.20 -6.87
CA THR A 349 14.32 -32.06 -5.93
C THR A 349 14.30 -30.69 -5.26
N LEU A 350 14.63 -30.64 -3.96
CA LEU A 350 14.78 -29.38 -3.23
C LEU A 350 15.91 -28.54 -3.82
N SER A 351 15.73 -27.23 -3.87
CA SER A 351 16.82 -26.28 -4.16
C SER A 351 18.03 -26.56 -3.25
N PRO A 352 19.27 -26.56 -3.77
CA PRO A 352 20.49 -26.77 -2.96
C PRO A 352 20.62 -25.79 -1.80
N ASP A 353 20.01 -24.62 -1.94
CA ASP A 353 20.09 -23.54 -0.95
C ASP A 353 18.96 -23.63 0.09
N PHE A 354 18.06 -24.62 0.03
CA PHE A 354 16.95 -24.75 0.97
C PHE A 354 17.41 -25.05 2.42
N PRO A 355 16.92 -24.32 3.43
CA PRO A 355 17.28 -24.56 4.82
C PRO A 355 16.62 -25.84 5.37
N LEU A 356 17.43 -26.86 5.60
CA LEU A 356 16.99 -28.11 6.23
C LEU A 356 16.56 -27.93 7.70
N SER A 357 16.98 -26.83 8.34
CA SER A 357 16.56 -26.45 9.69
C SER A 357 16.36 -24.94 9.72
N ALA A 358 15.21 -24.50 10.23
CA ALA A 358 14.91 -23.08 10.39
C ALA A 358 14.11 -22.84 11.68
N ASP A 359 14.35 -21.71 12.32
CA ASP A 359 13.43 -21.12 13.29
C ASP A 359 12.37 -20.36 12.50
N ILE A 360 11.10 -20.59 12.82
CA ILE A 360 9.97 -19.97 12.12
C ILE A 360 9.40 -18.77 12.87
N GLY A 361 9.72 -18.62 14.16
CA GLY A 361 9.28 -17.50 14.96
C GLY A 361 8.97 -17.86 16.41
N THR A 362 8.37 -16.89 17.09
CA THR A 362 7.98 -16.95 18.50
C THR A 362 6.53 -16.52 18.66
N ILE A 363 5.74 -17.32 19.38
CA ILE A 363 4.48 -16.88 19.98
C ILE A 363 4.78 -16.36 21.39
N THR A 364 4.29 -15.17 21.72
CA THR A 364 4.70 -14.42 22.93
C THR A 364 3.77 -14.61 24.12
N ASP A 365 2.49 -14.91 23.89
CA ASP A 365 1.43 -14.81 24.90
C ASP A 365 0.46 -15.99 24.96
N PHE A 366 0.72 -17.08 24.22
CA PHE A 366 -0.11 -18.28 24.17
C PHE A 366 -0.68 -18.74 25.53
N ASP A 367 -2.02 -18.70 25.68
CA ASP A 367 -2.77 -19.30 26.79
C ASP A 367 -3.49 -20.58 26.32
N PRO A 368 -3.06 -21.78 26.75
CA PRO A 368 -3.68 -23.05 26.35
C PRO A 368 -5.13 -23.23 26.83
N ALA A 369 -5.67 -22.33 27.65
CA ALA A 369 -7.07 -22.33 28.05
C ALA A 369 -8.02 -21.74 26.99
N GLU A 370 -7.51 -20.85 26.13
CA GLU A 370 -8.29 -20.13 25.11
C GLU A 370 -7.73 -20.31 23.70
N ASP A 371 -6.40 -20.31 23.56
CA ASP A 371 -5.73 -20.31 22.25
C ASP A 371 -5.62 -21.69 21.60
N MET A 372 -5.49 -21.65 20.29
CA MET A 372 -5.26 -22.80 19.43
C MET A 372 -3.97 -22.67 18.63
N LEU A 373 -3.20 -23.75 18.61
CA LEU A 373 -2.06 -23.92 17.71
C LEU A 373 -2.42 -24.96 16.64
N VAL A 374 -2.48 -24.50 15.39
CA VAL A 374 -2.88 -25.29 14.22
C VAL A 374 -1.70 -25.47 13.28
N ILE A 375 -1.48 -26.70 12.84
CA ILE A 375 -0.46 -27.02 11.84
C ILE A 375 -1.16 -27.54 10.60
N GLU A 376 -1.01 -26.80 9.52
CA GLU A 376 -1.43 -27.22 8.19
C GLU A 376 -0.38 -28.16 7.59
N MET A 377 -0.81 -29.37 7.25
CA MET A 377 0.04 -30.35 6.57
C MET A 377 -0.11 -30.23 5.06
N SER A 378 1.00 -30.33 4.34
CA SER A 378 1.00 -30.50 2.88
C SER A 378 0.28 -31.78 2.47
N ASP A 379 -0.59 -31.69 1.45
CA ASP A 379 -1.01 -32.88 0.72
C ASP A 379 0.20 -33.47 -0.01
N ALA A 380 0.33 -34.80 0.03
CA ALA A 380 1.32 -35.55 -0.73
C ALA A 380 1.20 -35.30 -2.25
N GLU A 381 0.05 -34.85 -2.75
CA GLU A 381 -0.12 -34.41 -4.14
C GLU A 381 0.59 -33.07 -4.45
N VAL A 382 0.83 -32.21 -3.44
CA VAL A 382 1.46 -30.88 -3.58
C VAL A 382 2.95 -30.90 -3.21
N SER A 383 3.33 -31.63 -2.16
CA SER A 383 4.72 -31.80 -1.73
C SER A 383 4.96 -33.22 -1.21
N PRO A 384 6.00 -33.94 -1.68
CA PRO A 384 6.40 -35.24 -1.10
C PRO A 384 6.88 -35.15 0.35
N TYR A 385 7.17 -33.96 0.89
CA TYR A 385 7.51 -33.77 2.29
C TYR A 385 6.25 -33.65 3.14
N VAL A 386 6.12 -34.52 4.13
CA VAL A 386 4.99 -34.52 5.08
C VAL A 386 5.55 -34.48 6.49
N VAL A 387 4.90 -33.74 7.39
CA VAL A 387 5.26 -33.71 8.81
C VAL A 387 5.02 -35.09 9.42
N THR A 388 6.09 -35.80 9.78
CA THR A 388 6.02 -37.17 10.34
C THR A 388 6.16 -37.21 11.85
N ARG A 389 6.71 -36.14 12.45
CA ARG A 389 6.94 -36.07 13.89
C ARG A 389 6.85 -34.63 14.39
N THR A 390 6.18 -34.49 15.53
CA THR A 390 6.20 -33.29 16.36
C THR A 390 6.88 -33.63 17.70
N GLU A 391 7.70 -32.72 18.23
CA GLU A 391 8.34 -32.87 19.53
C GLU A 391 8.32 -31.53 20.28
N ALA A 392 7.78 -31.52 21.49
CA ALA A 392 7.77 -30.37 22.37
C ALA A 392 8.93 -30.47 23.38
N VAL A 393 9.84 -29.49 23.35
CA VAL A 393 11.03 -29.46 24.21
C VAL A 393 10.97 -28.26 25.14
N ALA A 394 10.89 -28.51 26.45
CA ALA A 394 10.90 -27.43 27.44
C ALA A 394 12.20 -26.61 27.37
N THR A 395 12.06 -25.30 27.40
CA THR A 395 13.16 -24.34 27.46
C THR A 395 13.10 -23.51 28.74
N ALA A 396 13.92 -22.45 28.84
CA ALA A 396 13.92 -21.57 30.01
C ALA A 396 12.72 -20.61 30.04
N THR A 397 12.16 -20.27 28.87
CA THR A 397 11.13 -19.24 28.67
C THR A 397 9.79 -19.80 28.18
N GLY A 398 9.75 -21.07 27.81
CA GLY A 398 8.56 -21.73 27.31
C GLY A 398 8.87 -23.10 26.75
N THR A 399 8.38 -23.39 25.55
CA THR A 399 8.56 -24.67 24.86
C THR A 399 8.92 -24.47 23.40
N ASP A 400 9.91 -25.20 22.91
CA ASP A 400 10.21 -25.28 21.48
C ASP A 400 9.40 -26.42 20.87
N LEU A 401 8.52 -26.10 19.93
CA LEU A 401 7.83 -27.09 19.10
C LEU A 401 8.67 -27.38 17.85
N ILE A 402 9.16 -28.60 17.77
CA ILE A 402 10.02 -29.07 16.68
C ILE A 402 9.19 -29.94 15.74
N LEU A 403 9.08 -29.52 14.50
CA LEU A 403 8.34 -30.17 13.44
C LEU A 403 9.32 -30.80 12.46
N THR A 404 9.21 -32.11 12.29
CA THR A 404 10.07 -32.91 11.41
C THR A 404 9.26 -33.36 10.20
N ALA A 405 9.66 -32.92 9.01
CA ALA A 405 9.08 -33.36 7.75
C ALA A 405 10.05 -34.27 6.98
N GLU A 406 9.55 -35.41 6.53
CA GLU A 406 10.30 -36.41 5.78
C GLU A 406 9.69 -36.59 4.38
N ASN A 407 10.55 -36.87 3.40
CA ASN A 407 10.09 -37.18 2.05
C ASN A 407 9.47 -38.59 2.02
N THR A 408 8.20 -38.66 1.64
CA THR A 408 7.42 -39.90 1.61
C THR A 408 7.73 -40.78 0.39
N GLU A 409 8.40 -40.24 -0.63
CA GLU A 409 8.72 -40.91 -1.88
C GLU A 409 10.20 -41.35 -1.99
N ASP A 410 11.12 -40.65 -1.32
CA ASP A 410 12.55 -40.96 -1.26
C ASP A 410 13.11 -40.91 0.17
N SER A 411 13.35 -42.09 0.74
CA SER A 411 13.94 -42.23 2.08
C SER A 411 15.38 -41.73 2.21
N ASN A 412 16.06 -41.38 1.11
CA ASN A 412 17.41 -40.80 1.14
C ASN A 412 17.39 -39.28 1.01
N ALA A 413 16.22 -38.68 0.77
CA ALA A 413 16.08 -37.24 0.75
C ALA A 413 16.38 -36.66 2.14
N PRO A 414 16.90 -35.43 2.22
CA PRO A 414 17.24 -34.80 3.48
C PRO A 414 15.98 -34.56 4.33
N VAL A 415 16.11 -34.60 5.65
CA VAL A 415 15.01 -34.30 6.58
C VAL A 415 14.90 -32.79 6.78
N ILE A 416 13.68 -32.28 6.81
CA ILE A 416 13.38 -30.87 7.07
C ILE A 416 12.94 -30.72 8.52
N THR A 417 13.47 -29.74 9.22
CA THR A 417 13.11 -29.41 10.61
C THR A 417 12.71 -27.93 10.70
N ARG A 418 11.65 -27.66 11.46
CA ARG A 418 11.22 -26.31 11.82
C ARG A 418 11.03 -26.22 13.31
N THR A 419 11.44 -25.11 13.90
CA THR A 419 11.27 -24.84 15.33
C THR A 419 10.40 -23.60 15.50
N LEU A 420 9.33 -23.71 16.27
CA LEU A 420 8.55 -22.59 16.77
C LEU A 420 8.77 -22.46 18.27
N HIS A 421 9.13 -21.28 18.74
CA HIS A 421 9.16 -21.01 20.17
C HIS A 421 7.78 -20.58 20.66
N VAL A 422 7.25 -21.24 21.70
CA VAL A 422 5.99 -20.84 22.34
C VAL A 422 6.31 -20.42 23.76
N THR A 423 6.24 -19.11 24.01
CA THR A 423 6.56 -18.52 25.32
C THR A 423 5.50 -18.92 26.34
N GLY A 424 5.90 -19.18 27.58
CA GLY A 424 4.96 -19.50 28.66
C GLY A 424 4.35 -20.91 28.63
N ALA A 425 4.25 -21.55 27.47
CA ALA A 425 3.72 -22.90 27.31
C ALA A 425 4.67 -23.98 27.87
N THR A 426 4.09 -25.04 28.42
CA THR A 426 4.79 -26.29 28.77
C THR A 426 4.64 -27.33 27.64
N PRO A 427 5.47 -28.38 27.60
CA PRO A 427 5.31 -29.42 26.59
C PRO A 427 3.93 -30.11 26.60
N ASP A 428 3.32 -30.26 27.78
CA ASP A 428 2.00 -30.88 27.92
C ASP A 428 0.89 -29.98 27.33
N ASP A 429 1.09 -28.66 27.29
CA ASP A 429 0.15 -27.71 26.69
C ASP A 429 0.10 -27.86 25.16
N LEU A 430 1.22 -28.29 24.56
CA LEU A 430 1.35 -28.55 23.12
C LEU A 430 1.05 -30.01 22.72
N ASP A 431 0.58 -30.86 23.64
CA ASP A 431 0.14 -32.22 23.29
C ASP A 431 -1.22 -32.22 22.56
N GLY A 432 -1.97 -31.10 22.60
CA GLY A 432 -3.30 -30.92 22.01
C GLY A 432 -3.34 -30.35 20.59
N LEU A 433 -2.20 -30.29 19.90
CA LEU A 433 -2.07 -29.71 18.54
C LEU A 433 -3.15 -30.19 17.57
N VAL A 434 -3.72 -29.25 16.83
CA VAL A 434 -4.66 -29.56 15.74
C VAL A 434 -3.86 -29.67 14.45
N MET A 435 -3.74 -30.89 13.94
CA MET A 435 -3.17 -31.16 12.61
C MET A 435 -4.31 -31.25 11.60
N ILE A 436 -4.27 -30.43 10.55
CA ILE A 436 -5.25 -30.46 9.47
C ILE A 436 -4.58 -30.84 8.15
N GLU A 437 -5.25 -31.69 7.37
CA GLU A 437 -4.88 -31.98 5.98
C GLU A 437 -5.62 -30.96 5.10
N ASP A 438 -4.85 -30.17 4.35
CA ASP A 438 -5.27 -29.30 3.25
C ASP A 438 -6.34 -28.24 3.62
N TYR A 439 -5.88 -27.05 4.02
CA TYR A 439 -6.73 -25.88 4.10
C TYR A 439 -6.65 -25.17 2.73
N ASP A 440 -7.56 -25.55 1.82
CA ASP A 440 -7.79 -24.97 0.48
C ASP A 440 -8.18 -23.45 0.50
N HIS A 441 -7.85 -22.75 1.58
CA HIS A 441 -8.37 -21.45 2.01
C HIS A 441 -7.52 -20.26 1.55
N PHE A 442 -6.28 -20.50 1.09
CA PHE A 442 -5.46 -19.45 0.48
C PHE A 442 -6.18 -18.77 -0.70
N ALA A 443 -7.11 -19.47 -1.38
CA ALA A 443 -7.93 -18.92 -2.46
C ALA A 443 -9.25 -18.26 -2.01
N ALA A 444 -9.68 -18.47 -0.76
CA ALA A 444 -10.93 -17.94 -0.21
C ALA A 444 -10.71 -16.64 0.59
N ILE A 445 -9.58 -16.55 1.28
CA ILE A 445 -9.15 -15.39 2.06
C ILE A 445 -8.75 -14.21 1.15
N TYR A 446 -8.14 -14.49 -0.01
CA TYR A 446 -7.67 -13.46 -0.97
C TYR A 446 -8.77 -12.92 -1.91
N ARG A 447 -10.05 -13.15 -1.60
CA ARG A 447 -11.13 -12.48 -2.31
C ARG A 447 -11.53 -11.29 -1.45
N PRO A 448 -11.13 -10.05 -1.80
CA PRO A 448 -11.88 -8.90 -1.32
C PRO A 448 -13.35 -9.20 -1.59
N ALA A 449 -14.23 -8.76 -0.68
CA ALA A 449 -15.66 -8.75 -0.88
C ALA A 449 -16.05 -7.80 -2.03
N SER A 450 -15.46 -7.97 -3.21
CA SER A 450 -15.76 -7.20 -4.40
C SER A 450 -17.18 -7.54 -4.86
N ALA A 451 -18.00 -6.49 -4.82
CA ALA A 451 -19.27 -6.29 -5.51
C ALA A 451 -20.50 -7.03 -4.96
N ALA A 452 -21.27 -6.30 -4.16
CA ALA A 452 -22.74 -6.34 -4.22
C ALA A 452 -23.29 -4.95 -4.59
#